data_AF-A0AA39KI15-F1
#
_entry.id   AF-A0AA39KI15-F1
#
_cell.length_a   1.000
_cell.length_b   1.000
_cell.length_c   1.000
_cell.angle_alpha   90.00
_cell.angle_beta   90.00
_cell.angle_gamma   90.00
#
_symmetry.space_group_name_H-M   'P 1'
#
loop_
_entity.id
_entity.type
_entity.pdbx_description
1 polymer ?
#
loop_
_entity_poly.entity_id
_entity_poly.type
_entity_poly.pdbx_seq_one_letter_code
_entity_poly.pdbx_strand_id
1 'polypeptide(L)'
;MKYLSQYFLFHHEKEKAGRTHDSTYSLYRLGERLTPGATQYVETGRTDGLDTGGDNPNILDAFGAPGVPQGEGTTVSRAFFDGNHTLVSVMARINPSPDWFIGVDSFQLCVEGNWVDTVTVELDPLDGGTDNGFTFTAANWPTNPQGIAYRITSRYPAHPAGSFYYPNLPRLPPIATLTFTKCSNPIEKTWEIVLKMIVELLLALL
;
A
#
# COMPACT_ATOMS: atom_id res chain seq x y z
N MET A 1 12.25 1.30 -19.16
CA MET A 1 13.04 0.16 -18.64
C MET A 1 14.24 0.49 -17.75
N LYS A 2 14.54 1.77 -17.43
CA LYS A 2 15.60 2.11 -16.46
C LYS A 2 15.09 2.59 -15.09
N TYR A 3 13.78 2.79 -14.93
CA TYR A 3 13.24 3.52 -13.78
C TYR A 3 12.64 2.64 -12.67
N LEU A 4 12.39 1.34 -12.89
CA LEU A 4 12.09 0.41 -11.79
C LEU A 4 13.37 -0.20 -11.18
N SER A 5 14.51 -0.11 -11.89
CA SER A 5 15.82 -0.57 -11.41
C SER A 5 16.43 0.35 -10.34
N GLN A 6 15.78 1.47 -10.06
CA GLN A 6 16.26 2.46 -9.12
C GLN A 6 15.07 2.93 -8.30
N TYR A 7 15.11 2.54 -7.02
CA TYR A 7 14.30 3.04 -5.92
C TYR A 7 12.92 2.40 -5.76
N PHE A 8 12.72 1.73 -4.62
CA PHE A 8 11.49 1.69 -3.83
C PHE A 8 11.87 1.69 -2.33
N LEU A 9 10.89 1.44 -1.47
CA LEU A 9 10.49 1.98 -0.16
C LEU A 9 11.55 2.52 0.86
N PHE A 10 11.06 3.47 1.67
CA PHE A 10 11.49 4.04 2.96
C PHE A 10 12.95 4.47 3.16
N HIS A 11 13.13 5.80 3.30
CA HIS A 11 14.41 6.46 3.60
C HIS A 11 14.77 6.40 5.12
N HIS A 12 13.89 5.84 5.96
CA HIS A 12 14.11 5.75 7.41
C HIS A 12 13.40 4.54 8.05
N GLU A 13 14.08 3.83 8.96
CA GLU A 13 13.68 2.55 9.56
C GLU A 13 12.46 2.58 10.52
N LYS A 14 11.54 3.56 10.43
CA LYS A 14 10.45 3.75 11.42
C LYS A 14 9.10 4.20 10.86
N GLU A 15 8.83 4.03 9.57
CA GLU A 15 7.57 4.48 8.96
C GLU A 15 6.42 3.50 9.23
N LYS A 16 5.40 3.95 9.97
CA LYS A 16 4.23 3.15 10.35
C LYS A 16 3.07 3.39 9.39
N ALA A 17 3.03 2.66 8.29
CA ALA A 17 1.98 2.77 7.28
C ALA A 17 0.99 1.58 7.26
N GLY A 18 1.08 0.69 8.26
CA GLY A 18 0.11 -0.39 8.49
C GLY A 18 -0.68 -0.19 9.79
N ARG A 19 -1.94 -0.61 9.79
CA ARG A 19 -2.85 -0.53 10.95
C ARG A 19 -3.59 -1.86 11.14
N THR A 20 -3.68 -2.33 12.37
CA THR A 20 -4.70 -3.32 12.77
C THR A 20 -5.83 -2.59 13.49
N HIS A 21 -7.07 -2.86 13.10
CA HIS A 21 -8.18 -2.00 13.48
C HIS A 21 -9.53 -2.72 13.45
N ASP A 22 -10.56 -2.05 13.97
CA ASP A 22 -11.96 -2.47 13.88
C ASP A 22 -12.64 -1.93 12.59
N SER A 23 -13.91 -2.26 12.38
CA SER A 23 -14.64 -1.88 11.16
C SER A 23 -14.98 -0.39 11.05
N THR A 24 -14.74 0.42 12.08
CA THR A 24 -15.08 1.85 12.12
C THR A 24 -13.92 2.73 11.66
N TYR A 25 -12.69 2.19 11.67
CA TYR A 25 -11.52 2.87 11.12
C TYR A 25 -11.29 2.51 9.64
N SER A 26 -10.78 3.46 8.87
CA SER A 26 -10.26 3.23 7.52
C SER A 26 -8.97 4.03 7.35
N LEU A 27 -7.93 3.38 6.84
CA LEU A 27 -6.67 4.03 6.47
C LEU A 27 -6.80 4.77 5.13
N TYR A 28 -7.45 4.12 4.16
CA TYR A 28 -7.86 4.66 2.88
C TYR A 28 -9.02 3.82 2.35
N ARG A 29 -9.78 4.34 1.38
CA ARG A 29 -10.86 3.59 0.70
C ARG A 29 -10.88 3.96 -0.77
N LEU A 30 -10.89 2.97 -1.66
CA LEU A 30 -11.08 3.23 -3.10
C LEU A 30 -12.47 3.83 -3.32
N GLY A 31 -12.54 4.88 -4.16
CA GLY A 31 -13.77 5.65 -4.35
C GLY A 31 -13.91 6.85 -3.43
N GLU A 32 -13.02 7.02 -2.45
CA GLU A 32 -13.05 8.12 -1.48
C GLU A 32 -11.80 9.00 -1.55
N ARG A 33 -11.88 10.22 -1.02
CA ARG A 33 -10.73 11.13 -0.91
C ARG A 33 -9.79 10.64 0.18
N LEU A 34 -8.49 10.65 -0.09
CA LEU A 34 -7.49 10.42 0.96
C LEU A 34 -7.57 11.51 2.04
N THR A 35 -7.34 11.12 3.29
CA THR A 35 -7.16 12.07 4.39
C THR A 35 -5.91 12.91 4.17
N PRO A 36 -5.77 14.09 4.80
CA PRO A 36 -4.55 14.90 4.67
C PRO A 36 -3.27 14.14 5.02
N GLY A 37 -3.33 13.25 6.02
CA GLY A 37 -2.22 12.37 6.38
C GLY A 37 -1.87 11.35 5.31
N ALA A 38 -2.88 10.70 4.72
CA ALA A 38 -2.67 9.76 3.63
C ALA A 38 -2.17 10.45 2.36
N THR A 39 -2.66 11.66 2.04
CA THR A 39 -2.14 12.51 0.96
C THR A 39 -0.65 12.81 1.16
N GLN A 40 -0.27 13.30 2.34
CA GLN A 40 1.13 13.57 2.66
C GLN A 40 1.99 12.30 2.51
N TYR A 41 1.47 11.16 2.94
CA TYR A 41 2.18 9.89 2.86
C TYR A 41 2.44 9.45 1.42
N VAL A 42 1.44 9.47 0.53
CA VAL A 42 1.62 9.01 -0.86
C VAL A 42 2.50 9.93 -1.71
N GLU A 43 2.52 11.23 -1.41
CA GLU A 43 3.36 12.19 -2.14
C GLU A 43 4.80 12.23 -1.60
N THR A 44 4.99 12.17 -0.28
CA THR A 44 6.28 12.47 0.36
C THR A 44 6.91 11.31 1.12
N GLY A 45 6.13 10.27 1.44
CA GLY A 45 6.52 9.19 2.36
C GLY A 45 6.41 9.55 3.84
N ARG A 46 6.09 10.80 4.22
CA ARG A 46 5.99 11.15 5.65
C ARG A 46 4.75 10.50 6.28
N THR A 47 4.95 9.87 7.43
CA THR A 47 3.89 9.18 8.18
C THR A 47 3.35 10.00 9.36
N ASP A 48 3.93 11.17 9.65
CA ASP A 48 3.55 12.06 10.75
C ASP A 48 2.04 12.39 10.74
N GLY A 49 1.46 12.52 9.55
CA GLY A 49 0.04 12.78 9.33
C GLY A 49 -0.89 11.57 9.53
N LEU A 50 -0.37 10.34 9.54
CA LEU A 50 -1.19 9.12 9.68
C LEU A 50 -1.59 8.85 11.14
N ASP A 51 -0.84 9.41 12.10
CA ASP A 51 -1.07 9.25 13.54
C ASP A 51 -1.73 10.50 14.18
N THR A 52 -2.24 11.43 13.37
CA THR A 52 -2.90 12.64 13.87
C THR A 52 -4.25 12.25 14.51
N GLY A 53 -4.26 12.03 15.83
CA GLY A 53 -5.44 11.61 16.58
C GLY A 53 -5.16 11.03 17.97
N GLY A 54 -3.90 10.68 18.27
CA GLY A 54 -3.53 10.04 19.55
C GLY A 54 -3.96 8.57 19.61
N ASP A 55 -4.10 8.03 20.82
CA ASP A 55 -4.60 6.67 21.04
C ASP A 55 -6.05 6.56 20.56
N ASN A 56 -6.23 6.07 19.33
CA ASN A 56 -7.53 5.78 18.76
C ASN A 56 -7.95 4.37 19.20
N PRO A 57 -9.01 4.21 20.00
CA PRO A 57 -9.43 2.89 20.50
C PRO A 57 -9.87 1.92 19.40
N ASN A 58 -10.08 2.42 18.17
CA ASN A 58 -10.45 1.62 17.00
C ASN A 58 -9.23 1.05 16.27
N ILE A 59 -8.01 1.43 16.69
CA ILE A 59 -6.72 0.97 16.18
C ILE A 59 -6.01 0.25 17.32
N LEU A 60 -5.61 -1.00 17.10
CA LEU A 60 -4.84 -1.77 18.08
C LEU A 60 -3.34 -1.58 17.91
N ASP A 61 -2.85 -1.65 16.67
CA ASP A 61 -1.44 -1.57 16.38
C ASP A 61 -1.17 -0.69 15.15
N ALA A 62 -0.09 0.07 15.25
CA ALA A 62 0.49 0.85 14.17
C ALA A 62 1.89 0.32 13.89
N PHE A 63 2.02 -0.41 12.79
CA PHE A 63 3.20 -1.16 12.43
C PHE A 63 3.85 -0.64 11.13
N GLY A 64 5.13 -0.95 10.99
CA GLY A 64 5.97 -0.54 9.87
C GLY A 64 6.95 -1.62 9.49
N ALA A 65 7.46 -1.56 8.26
CA ALA A 65 8.49 -2.45 7.75
C ALA A 65 9.64 -1.62 7.19
N PRO A 66 10.88 -2.13 7.18
CA PRO A 66 11.96 -1.50 6.42
C PRO A 66 11.60 -1.31 4.96
N GLY A 67 12.27 -0.34 4.34
CA GLY A 67 12.17 -0.10 2.91
C GLY A 67 12.68 -1.24 2.04
N VAL A 68 12.15 -1.38 0.82
CA VAL A 68 12.70 -2.28 -0.21
C VAL A 68 13.44 -1.41 -1.21
N PRO A 69 14.78 -1.26 -1.11
CA PRO A 69 15.54 -0.19 -1.78
C PRO A 69 15.58 -0.30 -3.31
N GLN A 70 15.17 -1.43 -3.87
CA GLN A 70 15.19 -1.72 -5.30
C GLN A 70 13.77 -2.05 -5.79
N GLY A 71 13.60 -2.11 -7.11
CA GLY A 71 12.35 -2.57 -7.74
C GLY A 71 11.79 -3.85 -7.14
N GLU A 72 12.68 -4.76 -6.74
CA GLU A 72 12.37 -6.08 -6.18
C GLU A 72 12.95 -6.21 -4.79
N GLY A 73 12.30 -7.08 -4.03
CA GLY A 73 12.77 -7.49 -2.72
C GLY A 73 11.61 -7.77 -1.80
N THR A 74 11.96 -8.11 -0.58
CA THR A 74 11.03 -8.50 0.45
C THR A 74 11.30 -7.67 1.69
N THR A 75 10.23 -7.19 2.31
CA THR A 75 10.28 -6.61 3.64
C THR A 75 9.26 -7.31 4.52
N VAL A 76 9.54 -7.32 5.82
CA VAL A 76 8.74 -8.03 6.81
C VAL A 76 8.39 -7.08 7.94
N SER A 77 7.15 -7.14 8.38
CA SER A 77 6.66 -6.50 9.59
C SER A 77 5.96 -7.52 10.48
N ARG A 78 5.71 -7.13 11.72
CA ARG A 78 4.84 -7.86 12.64
C ARG A 78 3.76 -6.93 13.13
N ALA A 79 2.56 -7.49 13.28
CA ALA A 79 1.41 -6.76 13.75
C ALA A 79 0.62 -7.57 14.78
N PHE A 80 0.02 -6.86 15.74
CA PHE A 80 -0.83 -7.44 16.76
C PHE A 80 -2.31 -7.36 16.40
N PHE A 81 -3.06 -8.42 16.71
CA PHE A 81 -4.50 -8.52 16.51
C PHE A 81 -5.20 -8.94 17.80
N ASP A 82 -6.49 -8.63 17.94
CA ASP A 82 -7.32 -9.14 19.02
C ASP A 82 -8.73 -9.50 18.53
N GLY A 83 -9.64 -9.84 19.44
CA GLY A 83 -11.02 -10.20 19.06
C GLY A 83 -11.87 -9.04 18.51
N ASN A 84 -11.48 -7.79 18.79
CA ASN A 84 -12.18 -6.57 18.38
C ASN A 84 -11.53 -5.92 17.15
N HIS A 85 -10.22 -6.10 16.97
CA HIS A 85 -9.40 -5.55 15.90
C HIS A 85 -8.94 -6.66 14.97
N THR A 86 -9.84 -7.05 14.07
CA THR A 86 -9.67 -8.21 13.18
C THR A 86 -9.27 -7.85 11.75
N LEU A 87 -9.32 -6.55 11.42
CA LEU A 87 -9.01 -6.01 10.11
C LEU A 87 -7.57 -5.49 10.07
N VAL A 88 -6.96 -5.59 8.89
CA VAL A 88 -5.66 -4.98 8.61
C VAL A 88 -5.73 -4.11 7.37
N SER A 89 -5.16 -2.91 7.48
CA SER A 89 -4.90 -2.03 6.35
C SER A 89 -3.39 -1.80 6.23
N VAL A 90 -2.88 -1.82 5.01
CA VAL A 90 -1.48 -1.54 4.69
C VAL A 90 -1.45 -0.57 3.53
N MET A 91 -0.66 0.49 3.65
CA MET A 91 -0.38 1.42 2.57
C MET A 91 1.14 1.47 2.36
N ALA A 92 1.59 1.34 1.11
CA ALA A 92 3.01 1.40 0.77
C ALA A 92 3.21 2.27 -0.48
N ARG A 93 3.91 3.39 -0.33
CA ARG A 93 4.15 4.34 -1.42
C ARG A 93 5.01 3.73 -2.53
N ILE A 94 4.61 3.97 -3.78
CA ILE A 94 5.44 3.76 -4.97
C ILE A 94 6.34 5.01 -5.08
N ASN A 95 7.67 4.86 -4.97
CA ASN A 95 8.63 5.96 -5.02
C ASN A 95 9.76 5.68 -6.03
N PRO A 96 10.03 6.58 -7.00
CA PRO A 96 9.34 7.85 -7.23
C PRO A 96 7.96 7.62 -7.85
N SER A 97 6.99 8.42 -7.43
CA SER A 97 5.71 8.60 -8.10
C SER A 97 5.10 9.94 -7.69
N PRO A 98 4.09 10.42 -8.43
CA PRO A 98 3.30 11.59 -8.04
C PRO A 98 2.62 11.35 -6.68
N ASP A 99 1.73 10.36 -6.63
CA ASP A 99 0.91 10.01 -5.46
C ASP A 99 0.48 8.52 -5.48
N TRP A 100 1.28 7.67 -6.13
CA TRP A 100 0.93 6.27 -6.32
C TRP A 100 1.35 5.40 -5.14
N PHE A 101 0.57 4.36 -4.87
CA PHE A 101 0.80 3.43 -3.76
C PHE A 101 0.26 2.03 -4.08
N ILE A 102 0.58 1.08 -3.22
CA ILE A 102 -0.03 -0.26 -3.15
C ILE A 102 -0.54 -0.50 -1.74
N GLY A 103 -1.47 -1.43 -1.59
CA GLY A 103 -2.00 -1.73 -0.27
C GLY A 103 -3.20 -2.65 -0.25
N VAL A 104 -3.59 -2.99 0.98
CA VAL A 104 -4.91 -3.55 1.28
C VAL A 104 -5.63 -2.62 2.24
N ASP A 105 -6.95 -2.54 2.11
CA ASP A 105 -7.81 -1.78 3.01
C ASP A 105 -8.79 -2.75 3.68
N SER A 106 -8.83 -2.70 5.01
CA SER A 106 -9.77 -3.44 5.85
C SER A 106 -9.82 -4.94 5.50
N PHE A 107 -8.66 -5.57 5.31
CA PHE A 107 -8.57 -6.99 4.97
C PHE A 107 -8.85 -7.84 6.21
N GLN A 108 -9.84 -8.74 6.14
CA GLN A 108 -10.30 -9.53 7.28
C GLN A 108 -9.48 -10.81 7.43
N LEU A 109 -8.79 -10.96 8.58
CA LEU A 109 -7.99 -12.15 8.90
C LEU A 109 -8.67 -13.09 9.90
N CYS A 110 -9.82 -12.70 10.45
CA CYS A 110 -10.64 -13.51 11.37
C CYS A 110 -12.07 -13.62 10.85
N VAL A 111 -12.55 -14.82 10.56
CA VAL A 111 -13.93 -15.06 10.12
C VAL A 111 -14.62 -15.94 11.15
N GLU A 112 -15.70 -15.44 11.73
CA GLU A 112 -16.49 -16.16 12.75
C GLU A 112 -15.63 -16.65 13.94
N GLY A 113 -14.64 -15.85 14.35
CA GLY A 113 -13.71 -16.21 15.43
C GLY A 113 -12.53 -17.09 15.02
N ASN A 114 -12.51 -17.58 13.77
CA ASN A 114 -11.42 -18.39 13.22
C ASN A 114 -10.41 -17.51 12.49
N TRP A 115 -9.17 -17.54 12.96
CA TRP A 115 -8.06 -16.83 12.34
C TRP A 115 -7.51 -17.62 11.16
N VAL A 116 -7.34 -16.96 10.04
CA VAL A 116 -6.63 -17.50 8.88
C VAL A 116 -5.19 -17.85 9.29
N ASP A 117 -4.61 -18.95 8.78
CA ASP A 117 -3.23 -19.32 9.13
C ASP A 117 -2.22 -18.66 8.18
N THR A 118 -2.54 -18.65 6.88
CA THR A 118 -1.73 -17.98 5.85
C THR A 118 -2.62 -17.54 4.70
N VAL A 119 -2.37 -16.35 4.17
CA VAL A 119 -3.04 -15.84 2.96
C VAL A 119 -2.13 -14.88 2.22
N THR A 120 -2.13 -14.95 0.89
CA THR A 120 -1.39 -14.05 0.01
C THR A 120 -2.35 -13.26 -0.87
N VAL A 121 -2.12 -11.96 -0.97
CA VAL A 121 -2.92 -11.02 -1.76
C VAL A 121 -2.04 -10.42 -2.85
N GLU A 122 -2.49 -10.46 -4.10
CA GLU A 122 -1.88 -9.74 -5.21
C GLU A 122 -2.25 -8.25 -5.15
N LEU A 123 -1.28 -7.36 -5.37
CA LEU A 123 -1.48 -5.91 -5.29
C LEU A 123 -1.36 -5.25 -6.66
N ASP A 124 -2.33 -4.39 -6.95
CA ASP A 124 -2.37 -3.49 -8.10
C ASP A 124 -1.87 -2.09 -7.70
N PRO A 125 -1.28 -1.30 -8.63
CA PRO A 125 -0.99 0.10 -8.38
C PRO A 125 -2.28 0.90 -8.17
N LEU A 126 -2.25 1.78 -7.18
CA LEU A 126 -3.33 2.69 -6.79
C LEU A 126 -2.83 4.14 -6.92
N ASP A 127 -3.73 5.04 -7.26
CA ASP A 127 -3.51 6.49 -7.37
C ASP A 127 -4.24 7.18 -6.22
N GLY A 128 -3.60 8.16 -5.58
CA GLY A 128 -4.15 8.89 -4.44
C GLY A 128 -5.18 9.96 -4.81
N GLY A 129 -5.23 10.36 -6.08
CA GLY A 129 -6.05 11.45 -6.59
C GLY A 129 -5.58 12.82 -6.10
N THR A 130 -4.32 12.99 -5.70
CA THR A 130 -3.78 14.23 -5.12
C THR A 130 -2.76 14.92 -6.03
N ASP A 131 -2.18 14.21 -7.01
CA ASP A 131 -1.28 14.77 -8.04
C ASP A 131 -1.67 14.27 -9.46
N ASN A 132 -1.46 15.09 -10.50
CA ASN A 132 -1.82 14.79 -11.88
C ASN A 132 -0.65 14.24 -12.72
N GLY A 133 0.48 13.93 -12.11
CA GLY A 133 1.63 13.36 -12.80
C GLY A 133 1.30 12.03 -13.50
N PHE A 134 1.67 11.89 -14.78
CA PHE A 134 1.46 10.65 -15.54
C PHE A 134 2.65 9.69 -15.49
N THR A 135 3.82 10.16 -15.04
CA THR A 135 5.07 9.40 -15.01
C THR A 135 5.63 9.29 -13.60
N PHE A 136 6.37 8.22 -13.32
CA PHE A 136 7.07 8.02 -12.03
C PHE A 136 7.85 9.26 -11.57
N THR A 137 8.47 9.98 -12.50
CA THR A 137 9.31 11.16 -12.22
C THR A 137 8.68 12.46 -12.74
N ALA A 138 7.36 12.53 -12.86
CA ALA A 138 6.66 13.75 -13.21
C ALA A 138 6.96 14.84 -12.16
N ALA A 139 6.99 16.09 -12.60
CA ALA A 139 7.02 17.21 -11.67
C ALA A 139 5.68 17.27 -10.90
N ASN A 140 5.73 17.69 -9.65
CA ASN A 140 4.56 17.85 -8.79
C ASN A 140 3.51 18.75 -9.45
N TRP A 141 2.30 18.23 -9.64
CA TRP A 141 1.17 18.91 -10.25
C TRP A 141 -0.13 18.61 -9.47
N PRO A 142 -0.40 19.38 -8.40
CA PRO A 142 -1.51 19.08 -7.49
C PRO A 142 -2.88 19.00 -8.17
N THR A 143 -3.68 18.02 -7.77
CA THR A 143 -5.07 17.82 -8.20
C THR A 143 -6.01 18.71 -7.39
N ASN A 144 -6.65 19.69 -8.05
CA ASN A 144 -7.55 20.63 -7.42
C ASN A 144 -8.88 20.77 -8.19
N PRO A 145 -10.04 20.44 -7.58
CA PRO A 145 -10.19 19.84 -6.25
C PRO A 145 -9.58 18.43 -6.21
N GLN A 146 -9.17 17.96 -5.02
CA GLN A 146 -8.63 16.60 -4.85
C GLN A 146 -9.54 15.57 -5.53
N GLY A 147 -8.96 14.55 -6.15
CA GLY A 147 -9.66 13.39 -6.67
C GLY A 147 -10.02 12.38 -5.57
N ILE A 148 -10.43 11.20 -6.01
CA ILE A 148 -10.63 10.03 -5.14
C ILE A 148 -9.45 9.08 -5.32
N ALA A 149 -9.19 8.21 -4.36
CA ALA A 149 -8.27 7.10 -4.55
C ALA A 149 -8.89 6.07 -5.51
N TYR A 150 -8.12 5.63 -6.50
CA TYR A 150 -8.60 4.66 -7.50
C TYR A 150 -7.51 3.68 -7.91
N ARG A 151 -7.93 2.58 -8.54
CA ARG A 151 -7.02 1.58 -9.07
C ARG A 151 -6.50 2.00 -10.45
N ILE A 152 -5.19 2.04 -10.59
CA ILE A 152 -4.53 2.19 -11.88
C ILE A 152 -4.62 0.86 -12.62
N THR A 153 -5.02 0.90 -13.90
CA THR A 153 -5.14 -0.27 -14.76
C THR A 153 -4.31 -0.08 -16.02
N SER A 154 -4.22 -1.13 -16.84
CA SER A 154 -3.49 -1.05 -18.13
C SER A 154 -4.10 -0.04 -19.11
N ARG A 155 -5.33 0.44 -18.86
CA ARG A 155 -6.07 1.36 -19.73
C ARG A 155 -6.55 2.64 -19.04
N TYR A 156 -6.32 2.77 -17.72
CA TYR A 156 -6.78 3.93 -16.95
C TYR A 156 -5.74 4.33 -15.90
N PRO A 157 -5.31 5.62 -15.85
CA PRO A 157 -5.73 6.71 -16.73
C PRO A 157 -5.25 6.52 -18.19
N ALA A 158 -6.09 6.91 -19.14
CA ALA A 158 -5.85 6.67 -20.57
C ALA A 158 -4.95 7.75 -21.18
N HIS A 159 -3.65 7.69 -20.88
CA HIS A 159 -2.66 8.65 -21.38
C HIS A 159 -1.45 7.94 -21.99
N PRO A 160 -1.02 8.25 -23.23
CA PRO A 160 0.11 7.59 -23.90
C PRO A 160 1.45 7.65 -23.13
N ALA A 161 1.65 8.70 -22.32
CA ALA A 161 2.84 8.81 -21.46
C ALA A 161 2.67 8.13 -20.08
N GLY A 162 1.51 7.54 -19.80
CA GLY A 162 1.19 6.92 -18.52
C GLY A 162 2.15 5.76 -18.22
N SER A 163 2.79 5.77 -17.05
CA SER A 163 3.77 4.72 -16.67
C SER A 163 3.16 3.31 -16.60
N PHE A 164 1.85 3.23 -16.37
CA PHE A 164 1.09 1.99 -16.32
C PHE A 164 0.13 1.83 -17.50
N TYR A 165 0.23 2.67 -18.55
CA TYR A 165 -0.66 2.60 -19.70
C TYR A 165 -0.13 1.61 -20.76
N TYR A 166 -0.70 0.41 -20.76
CA TYR A 166 -0.39 -0.69 -21.69
C TYR A 166 -1.66 -1.17 -22.37
N PRO A 167 -2.17 -0.45 -23.39
CA PRO A 167 -3.53 -0.65 -23.92
C PRO A 167 -3.76 -2.02 -24.58
N ASN A 168 -2.68 -2.74 -24.91
CA ASN A 168 -2.77 -4.09 -25.47
C ASN A 168 -2.88 -5.17 -24.39
N LEU A 169 -2.63 -4.83 -23.12
CA LEU A 169 -2.78 -5.77 -22.01
C LEU A 169 -4.21 -5.80 -21.47
N PRO A 170 -4.78 -6.99 -21.22
CA PRO A 170 -6.11 -7.10 -20.61
C PRO A 170 -6.13 -6.61 -19.17
N ARG A 171 -5.04 -6.81 -18.42
CA ARG A 171 -4.78 -6.25 -17.08
C ARG A 171 -3.28 -6.08 -16.88
N LEU A 172 -2.90 -5.26 -15.91
CA LEU A 172 -1.53 -5.26 -15.40
C LEU A 172 -1.29 -6.59 -14.66
N PRO A 173 -0.10 -7.18 -14.77
CA PRO A 173 0.32 -8.18 -13.80
C PRO A 173 0.46 -7.53 -12.41
N PRO A 174 0.36 -8.32 -11.32
CA PRO A 174 0.56 -7.81 -9.97
C PRO A 174 1.95 -7.17 -9.80
N ILE A 175 2.00 -6.03 -9.13
CA ILE A 175 3.28 -5.31 -8.89
C ILE A 175 3.92 -5.69 -7.55
N ALA A 176 3.15 -6.32 -6.67
CA ALA A 176 3.61 -6.86 -5.40
C ALA A 176 2.65 -7.94 -4.90
N THR A 177 3.10 -8.69 -3.91
CA THR A 177 2.25 -9.58 -3.10
C THR A 177 2.42 -9.26 -1.63
N LEU A 178 1.31 -9.32 -0.88
CA LEU A 178 1.30 -9.20 0.57
C LEU A 178 0.87 -10.54 1.16
N THR A 179 1.75 -11.18 1.92
CA THR A 179 1.48 -12.45 2.60
C THR A 179 1.34 -12.20 4.09
N PHE A 180 0.25 -12.68 4.65
CA PHE A 180 -0.04 -12.66 6.08
C PHE A 180 0.12 -14.09 6.61
N THR A 181 0.96 -14.27 7.61
CA THR A 181 1.21 -15.56 8.25
C THR A 181 1.04 -15.44 9.75
N LYS A 182 0.10 -16.21 10.32
CA LYS A 182 -0.12 -16.26 11.77
C LYS A 182 1.12 -16.84 12.46
N CYS A 183 1.65 -16.15 13.46
CA CYS A 183 2.78 -16.67 14.23
C CYS A 183 2.33 -17.84 15.13
N SER A 184 3.17 -18.88 15.23
CA SER A 184 2.85 -20.10 15.98
C SER A 184 2.89 -19.98 17.50
N ASN A 185 3.21 -18.81 18.06
CA ASN A 185 3.33 -18.62 19.51
C ASN A 185 1.97 -18.26 20.14
N PRO A 186 1.51 -19.01 21.17
CA PRO A 186 0.14 -18.93 21.68
C PRO A 186 -0.15 -17.76 22.63
N ILE A 187 0.85 -16.94 23.00
CA ILE A 187 0.71 -15.92 24.06
C ILE A 187 0.23 -14.58 23.50
N GLU A 188 0.45 -14.30 22.22
CA GLU A 188 0.02 -13.07 21.55
C GLU A 188 -0.48 -13.42 20.15
N LYS A 189 -1.64 -12.88 19.74
CA LYS A 189 -2.18 -13.04 18.36
C LYS A 189 -1.38 -12.16 17.40
N THR A 190 -0.14 -12.57 17.19
CA THR A 190 0.83 -11.86 16.35
C THR A 190 0.84 -12.48 14.96
N TRP A 191 0.97 -11.62 13.96
CA TRP A 191 1.08 -12.00 12.56
C TRP A 191 2.36 -11.44 11.96
N GLU A 192 3.01 -12.25 11.15
CA GLU A 192 4.08 -11.82 10.27
C GLU A 192 3.46 -11.37 8.93
N ILE A 193 3.80 -10.17 8.52
CA ILE A 193 3.31 -9.54 7.30
C ILE A 193 4.51 -9.35 6.37
N VAL A 194 4.48 -10.06 5.26
CA VAL A 194 5.57 -10.08 4.27
C VAL A 194 5.10 -9.38 3.01
N LEU A 195 5.66 -8.20 2.74
CA LEU A 195 5.48 -7.51 1.46
C LEU A 195 6.62 -7.90 0.54
N LYS A 196 6.29 -8.47 -0.62
CA LYS A 196 7.24 -8.80 -1.68
C LYS A 196 6.93 -7.98 -2.92
N MET A 197 7.85 -7.11 -3.31
CA MET A 197 7.79 -6.38 -4.58
C MET A 197 8.19 -7.32 -5.72
N ILE A 198 7.44 -7.30 -6.83
CA ILE A 198 7.64 -8.21 -7.95
C ILE A 198 8.09 -7.38 -9.17
N VAL A 199 9.32 -7.58 -9.64
CA VAL A 199 9.91 -6.87 -10.80
C VAL A 199 9.71 -7.58 -12.13
N GLU A 200 9.01 -8.71 -12.17
CA GLU A 200 8.73 -9.37 -13.45
C GLU A 200 7.92 -8.50 -14.44
N LEU A 201 7.41 -7.34 -13.99
CA LEU A 201 6.59 -6.42 -14.76
C LEU A 201 7.17 -5.81 -16.03
N LEU A 202 8.48 -5.87 -16.30
CA LEU A 202 9.04 -5.13 -17.44
C LEU A 202 10.06 -5.87 -18.32
N LEU A 203 10.37 -7.14 -18.01
CA LEU A 203 11.20 -7.98 -18.89
C LEU A 203 10.37 -8.90 -19.80
N ALA A 204 9.12 -9.22 -19.44
CA ALA A 204 8.28 -10.15 -20.20
C ALA A 204 7.30 -9.47 -21.18
N LEU A 205 7.35 -8.13 -21.30
CA LEU A 205 6.44 -7.32 -22.12
C LEU A 205 7.14 -6.54 -23.25
N LEU A 206 8.41 -6.86 -23.50
CA LEU A 206 9.10 -6.64 -24.79
C LEU A 206 9.41 -8.00 -25.42
#